data_AF-A0ABD8B3X6-F1
#
_entry.id   AF-A0ABD8B3X6-F1
#
_cell.length_a   1.000
_cell.length_b   1.000
_cell.length_c   1.000
_cell.angle_alpha   90.00
_cell.angle_beta   90.00
_cell.angle_gamma   90.00
#
_symmetry.space_group_name_H-M   'P 1'
#
loop_
_entity.id
_entity.type
_entity.pdbx_description
1 polymer ?
#
loop_
_entity_poly.entity_id
_entity_poly.type
_entity_poly.pdbx_seq_one_letter_code
_entity_poly.pdbx_strand_id
1 'polypeptide(L)' 'MSKAHGLLDEANVAVVHGSAFGLAPYLRIAYALDEASLRQACAAIHRSCAATR' A
#
# COMPACT_ATOMS: atom_id res chain seq x y z
N MET A 1 8.61 -0.71 -12.26
CA MET A 1 8.53 -0.38 -10.81
C MET A 1 7.36 -1.15 -10.21
N SER A 2 7.53 -1.80 -9.05
CA SER A 2 6.45 -2.55 -8.38
C SER A 2 5.44 -1.59 -7.72
N LYS A 3 4.15 -1.96 -7.66
CA LYS A 3 3.13 -1.13 -6.99
C LYS A 3 3.46 -0.81 -5.53
N ALA A 4 4.16 -1.69 -4.83
CA ALA A 4 4.60 -1.43 -3.46
C ALA A 4 5.66 -0.33 -3.36
N HIS A 5 6.58 -0.25 -4.33
CA HIS A 5 7.57 0.85 -4.38
C HIS A 5 6.87 2.18 -4.68
N GLY A 6 5.95 2.21 -5.65
CA GLY A 6 5.18 3.43 -5.94
C GLY A 6 4.35 3.91 -4.73
N LEU A 7 3.77 3.00 -3.94
CA LEU A 7 3.07 3.36 -2.70
C LEU A 7 4.01 3.97 -1.66
N LEU A 8 5.22 3.45 -1.53
CA LEU A 8 6.20 4.00 -0.59
C LEU A 8 6.72 5.37 -1.06
N ASP A 9 7.20 5.45 -2.30
CA ASP A 9 7.93 6.61 -2.81
C ASP A 9 7.00 7.82 -3.08
N GLU A 10 5.81 7.57 -3.62
CA GLU A 10 4.88 8.64 -4.03
C GLU A 10 3.78 8.90 -3.00
N ALA A 11 3.28 7.84 -2.35
CA ALA A 11 2.15 7.94 -1.45
C ALA A 11 2.54 7.90 0.04
N ASN A 12 3.82 7.73 0.37
CA ASN A 12 4.33 7.56 1.73
C ASN A 12 3.63 6.43 2.51
N VAL A 13 3.25 5.35 1.83
CA VAL A 13 2.61 4.17 2.43
C VAL A 13 3.49 2.95 2.27
N ALA A 14 4.07 2.49 3.39
CA ALA A 14 4.82 1.24 3.42
C ALA A 14 3.87 0.02 3.45
N VAL A 15 4.12 -0.95 2.57
CA VAL A 15 3.40 -2.22 2.49
C VAL A 15 4.38 -3.37 2.29
N VAL A 16 3.97 -4.60 2.58
CA VAL A 16 4.78 -5.80 2.30
C VAL A 16 4.31 -6.46 1.01
N HIS A 17 5.25 -6.82 0.13
CA HIS A 17 4.96 -7.61 -1.05
C HIS A 17 4.41 -8.99 -0.67
N GLY A 18 3.28 -9.40 -1.26
CA GLY A 18 2.71 -10.73 -1.07
C GLY A 18 3.62 -11.85 -1.58
N SER A 19 4.57 -11.56 -2.47
CA SER A 19 5.61 -12.50 -2.88
C SER A 19 6.49 -12.98 -1.72
N ALA A 20 6.64 -12.18 -0.65
CA ALA A 20 7.31 -12.62 0.57
C ALA A 20 6.58 -13.78 1.28
N PHE A 21 5.32 -14.03 0.91
CA PHE A 21 4.48 -15.11 1.42
C PHE A 21 4.04 -16.09 0.32
N GLY A 22 4.61 -16.04 -0.88
CA GLY A 22 4.21 -16.88 -2.01
C GLY A 22 2.84 -16.53 -2.62
N LEU A 23 2.26 -15.39 -2.27
CA LEU A 23 0.94 -14.93 -2.70
C LEU A 23 1.05 -13.73 -3.67
N ALA A 24 1.88 -13.85 -4.71
CA ALA A 24 1.87 -12.82 -5.76
C ALA A 24 0.54 -12.86 -6.53
N PRO A 25 -0.04 -11.72 -6.95
CA PRO A 25 0.47 -10.34 -6.91
C PRO A 25 -0.08 -9.49 -5.73
N TYR A 26 -0.46 -10.12 -4.61
CA TYR A 26 -1.11 -9.42 -3.50
C TYR A 26 -0.15 -8.54 -2.67
N LEU A 27 -0.73 -7.69 -1.82
CA LEU A 27 -0.03 -6.85 -0.84
C LEU A 27 -0.56 -7.16 0.56
N ARG A 28 0.31 -7.08 1.58
CA ARG A 28 -0.09 -7.19 2.99
C ARG A 28 -0.04 -5.82 3.66
N ILE A 29 -1.15 -5.43 4.25
CA ILE A 29 -1.33 -4.16 4.98
C ILE A 29 -1.44 -4.46 6.48
N ALA A 30 -0.67 -3.75 7.29
CA ALA A 30 -0.82 -3.78 8.74
C ALA A 30 -2.02 -2.91 9.13
N TYR A 31 -3.01 -3.49 9.81
CA TYR A 31 -4.22 -2.79 10.24
C TYR A 31 -4.26 -2.55 11.76
N ALA A 32 -3.32 -3.13 12.52
CA ALA A 32 -3.21 -2.97 13.97
C ALA A 32 -2.52 -1.63 14.33
N LEU A 33 -3.09 -0.53 13.85
CA LEU A 33 -2.66 0.85 14.05
C LEU A 33 -3.84 1.67 14.61
N ASP A 34 -3.63 2.95 14.90
CA ASP A 34 -4.75 3.85 15.15
C ASP A 34 -5.62 4.06 13.90
N GLU A 35 -6.90 4.36 14.12
CA GLU A 35 -7.90 4.50 13.06
C GLU A 35 -7.57 5.65 12.08
N ALA A 36 -7.01 6.75 12.58
CA ALA A 36 -6.70 7.91 11.75
C ALA A 36 -5.59 7.58 10.74
N SER A 37 -4.52 6.94 11.20
CA SER A 37 -3.44 6.45 10.34
C SER A 37 -3.95 5.45 9.30
N LEU A 38 -4.79 4.50 9.69
CA LEU A 38 -5.33 3.50 8.76
C LEU A 38 -6.21 4.15 7.68
N ARG A 39 -7.06 5.11 8.07
CA ARG A 39 -7.89 5.88 7.12
C ARG A 39 -7.04 6.70 6.14
N GLN A 40 -6.00 7.35 6.64
CA GLN A 40 -5.08 8.13 5.80
C GLN A 40 -4.34 7.22 4.80
N ALA A 41 -3.85 6.06 5.24
CA ALA A 41 -3.20 5.08 4.38
C ALA A 41 -4.16 4.58 3.27
N CYS A 42 -5.39 4.21 3.62
CA CYS A 42 -6.40 3.78 2.64
C CYS A 42 -6.68 4.88 1.60
N ALA A 43 -6.80 6.14 2.02
CA ALA A 43 -7.04 7.25 1.11
C ALA A 43 -5.84 7.51 0.17
N ALA A 44 -4.62 7.39 0.69
CA ALA A 44 -3.39 7.53 -0.10
C ALA A 44 -3.25 6.40 -1.14
N ILE A 45 -3.53 5.15 -0.74
CA ILE A 45 -3.56 3.99 -1.65
C ILE A 45 -4.57 4.22 -2.78
N HIS A 46 -5.79 4.65 -2.43
CA HIS A 46 -6.84 4.93 -3.41
C HIS A 46 -6.40 5.99 -4.44
N ARG A 47 -5.83 7.11 -3.98
CA ARG A 47 -5.31 8.17 -4.86
C ARG A 47 -4.18 7.66 -5.76
N SER A 48 -3.23 6.90 -5.22
CA SER A 48 -2.13 6.33 -6.02
C SER A 48 -2.66 5.39 -7.11
N CYS A 49 -3.65 4.55 -6.82
CA CYS A 49 -4.27 3.68 -7.83
C CYS A 49 -5.03 4.47 -8.90
N ALA A 50 -5.67 5.58 -8.55
CA ALA A 50 -6.37 6.44 -9.51
C ALA A 50 -5.40 7.22 -10.42
N ALA A 51 -4.22 7.59 -9.92
CA ALA A 51 -3.22 8.36 -10.66
C ALA A 51 -2.46 7.53 -11.70
N THR A 52 -2.29 6.21 -11.48
CA THR A 52 -1.51 5.33 -12.35
C THR A 52 -2.39 4.54 -13.34
N ARG A 53 -3.42 5.17 -13.92
CA ARG A 53 -4.38 4.50 -14.81
C ARG A 53 -3.86 4.34 -16.24
#